data_AF-L7JVL0-F1
#
_entry.id   AF-L7JVL0-F1
#
_cell.length_a   1.000
_cell.length_b   1.000
_cell.length_c   1.000
_cell.angle_alpha   90.00
_cell.angle_beta   90.00
_cell.angle_gamma   90.00
#
_symmetry.space_group_name_H-M   'P 1'
#
loop_
_entity.id
_entity.type
_entity.pdbx_description
1 polymer ?
#
loop_
_entity_poly.entity_id
_entity_poly.type
_entity_poly.pdbx_seq_one_letter_code
_entity_poly.pdbx_strand_id
1 'polypeptide(L)'
;MLKKYQKINSLLVEIKTKLEKLQEHSNNLKLFNIKIKALNEAFKECSLTIENIKEEKDATVEEIQMEEFDEQSDYEYNTSIVPDEHDTSYNPMYDNTNQTNSHIIESKPAVKERSLQSILIYASTLLPKDQKTQQNLKKIVSLLYDQKEMSLNNIVTICKVPKYRAVDILGKLSGAKRPIVSKRYDKEFFYTLVEDE
;
A
#
# COMPACT_ATOMS: atom_id res chain seq x y z
N MET A 1 -10.88 -15.13 54.52
CA MET A 1 -9.92 -15.79 53.61
C MET A 1 -10.61 -16.36 52.36
N LEU A 2 -11.60 -17.25 52.51
CA LEU A 2 -12.27 -17.93 51.37
C LEU A 2 -12.88 -16.99 50.30
N LYS A 3 -13.60 -15.93 50.71
CA LYS A 3 -14.21 -14.96 49.77
C LYS A 3 -13.18 -14.19 48.93
N LYS A 4 -11.99 -13.91 49.50
CA LYS A 4 -10.89 -13.26 48.76
C LYS A 4 -10.30 -14.21 47.71
N TYR A 5 -10.12 -15.49 48.07
CA TYR A 5 -9.65 -16.52 47.16
C TYR A 5 -10.62 -16.77 45.99
N GLN A 6 -11.93 -16.83 46.27
CA GLN A 6 -12.96 -16.96 45.22
C GLN A 6 -12.95 -15.78 44.24
N LYS A 7 -12.77 -14.55 44.76
CA LYS A 7 -12.66 -13.35 43.92
C LYS A 7 -11.40 -13.33 43.05
N ILE A 8 -10.28 -13.83 43.59
CA ILE A 8 -9.04 -13.98 42.81
C ILE A 8 -9.24 -15.00 41.69
N ASN A 9 -9.87 -16.14 41.98
CA ASN A 9 -10.15 -17.16 40.97
C ASN A 9 -11.11 -16.66 39.87
N SER A 10 -12.15 -15.91 40.23
CA SER A 10 -13.04 -15.33 39.21
C SER A 10 -12.31 -14.36 38.30
N LEU A 11 -11.42 -13.53 38.86
CA LEU A 11 -10.58 -12.62 38.07
C LEU A 11 -9.61 -13.37 37.17
N LEU A 12 -9.00 -14.47 37.64
CA LEU A 12 -8.11 -15.29 36.80
C LEU A 12 -8.85 -15.91 35.61
N VAL A 13 -10.08 -16.39 35.80
CA VAL A 13 -10.91 -16.91 34.72
C VAL A 13 -11.28 -15.79 33.73
N GLU A 14 -11.64 -14.61 34.23
CA GLU A 14 -11.96 -13.46 33.38
C GLU A 14 -10.73 -12.97 32.58
N ILE A 15 -9.55 -12.96 33.20
CA ILE A 15 -8.29 -12.63 32.51
C ILE A 15 -8.00 -13.68 31.43
N LYS A 16 -8.13 -14.97 31.74
CA LYS A 16 -7.88 -16.06 30.79
C LYS A 16 -8.79 -15.93 29.56
N THR A 17 -10.10 -15.73 29.77
CA THR A 17 -11.06 -15.57 28.67
C THR A 17 -10.79 -14.32 27.83
N LYS A 18 -10.35 -13.21 28.44
CA LYS A 18 -9.93 -12.01 27.69
C LYS A 18 -8.66 -12.26 26.86
N LEU A 19 -7.70 -13.02 27.39
CA LEU A 19 -6.49 -13.40 26.66
C LEU A 19 -6.81 -14.29 25.45
N GLU A 20 -7.72 -15.26 25.61
CA GLU A 20 -8.18 -16.11 24.51
C GLU A 20 -8.85 -15.28 23.39
N LYS A 21 -9.72 -14.33 23.75
CA LYS A 21 -10.32 -13.41 22.78
C LYS A 21 -9.30 -12.53 22.06
N LEU A 22 -8.29 -12.03 22.79
CA LEU A 22 -7.20 -11.25 22.18
C LEU A 22 -6.38 -12.09 21.20
N GLN A 23 -6.12 -13.34 21.54
CA GLN A 23 -5.43 -14.28 20.65
C GLN A 23 -6.25 -14.56 19.39
N GLU A 24 -7.57 -14.75 19.53
CA GLU A 24 -8.48 -14.91 18.40
C GLU A 24 -8.49 -13.67 17.49
N HIS A 25 -8.62 -12.47 18.07
CA HIS A 25 -8.55 -11.22 17.30
C HIS A 25 -7.21 -11.03 16.59
N SER A 26 -6.10 -11.41 17.24
CA SER A 26 -4.77 -11.39 16.63
C SER A 26 -4.68 -12.34 15.43
N ASN A 27 -5.24 -13.55 15.54
CA ASN A 27 -5.30 -14.50 14.42
C ASN A 27 -6.17 -13.99 13.28
N ASN A 28 -7.33 -13.39 13.58
CA ASN A 28 -8.20 -12.78 12.57
C ASN A 28 -7.50 -11.62 11.85
N LEU A 29 -6.71 -10.81 12.55
CA LEU A 29 -5.93 -9.74 11.94
C LEU A 29 -4.83 -10.28 11.01
N LYS A 30 -4.16 -11.37 11.40
CA LYS A 30 -3.20 -12.06 10.51
C LYS A 30 -3.87 -12.55 9.23
N LEU A 31 -5.03 -13.19 9.36
CA LEU A 31 -5.80 -13.64 8.20
C LEU A 31 -6.24 -12.47 7.30
N PHE A 32 -6.70 -11.38 7.90
CA PHE A 32 -7.06 -10.17 7.16
C PHE A 32 -5.86 -9.59 6.39
N ASN A 33 -4.68 -9.54 7.01
CA ASN A 33 -3.45 -9.10 6.34
C ASN A 33 -3.07 -9.98 5.15
N ILE A 34 -3.26 -11.31 5.25
CA ILE A 34 -3.03 -12.23 4.13
C ILE A 34 -4.00 -11.91 2.98
N LYS A 35 -5.30 -11.72 3.28
CA LYS A 35 -6.31 -11.38 2.27
C LYS A 35 -6.00 -10.06 1.56
N ILE A 36 -5.57 -9.03 2.31
CA ILE A 36 -5.17 -7.74 1.74
C ILE A 36 -3.94 -7.88 0.85
N LYS A 37 -2.94 -8.70 1.24
CA LYS A 37 -1.77 -8.96 0.39
C LYS A 37 -2.16 -9.64 -0.92
N ALA A 38 -3.00 -10.68 -0.86
CA ALA A 38 -3.48 -11.37 -2.05
C ALA A 38 -4.27 -10.42 -2.97
N LEU A 39 -5.13 -9.58 -2.40
CA LEU A 39 -5.89 -8.59 -3.16
C LEU A 39 -4.98 -7.54 -3.83
N ASN A 40 -3.98 -7.03 -3.11
CA ASN A 40 -3.01 -6.10 -3.69
C ASN A 40 -2.22 -6.74 -4.83
N GLU A 41 -1.89 -8.02 -4.73
CA GLU A 41 -1.18 -8.74 -5.80
C GLU A 41 -2.06 -8.89 -7.04
N ALA A 42 -3.32 -9.29 -6.86
CA ALA A 42 -4.30 -9.34 -7.95
C ALA A 42 -4.49 -7.96 -8.62
N PHE A 43 -4.50 -6.87 -7.84
CA PHE A 43 -4.58 -5.52 -8.40
C PHE A 43 -3.35 -5.11 -9.20
N LYS A 44 -2.14 -5.52 -8.78
CA LYS A 44 -0.92 -5.30 -9.58
C LYS A 44 -0.99 -6.05 -10.90
N GLU A 45 -1.41 -7.32 -10.86
CA GLU A 45 -1.55 -8.14 -12.05
C GLU A 45 -2.56 -7.53 -13.03
N CYS A 46 -3.75 -7.12 -12.56
CA CYS A 46 -4.72 -6.42 -13.39
C CYS A 46 -4.17 -5.10 -13.96
N SER A 47 -3.37 -4.37 -13.19
CA SER A 47 -2.77 -3.11 -13.65
C SER A 47 -1.78 -3.35 -14.79
N LEU A 48 -0.94 -4.40 -14.68
CA LEU A 48 -0.03 -4.84 -15.75
C LEU A 48 -0.81 -5.29 -17.00
N THR A 49 -1.91 -6.03 -16.84
CA THR A 49 -2.75 -6.43 -17.98
C THR A 49 -3.34 -5.21 -18.71
N ILE A 50 -3.76 -4.18 -17.97
CA ILE A 50 -4.31 -2.94 -18.55
C ILE A 50 -3.23 -2.15 -19.30
N GLU A 51 -2.00 -2.12 -18.80
CA GLU A 51 -0.87 -1.49 -19.48
C GLU A 51 -0.51 -2.23 -20.77
N ASN A 52 -0.41 -3.56 -20.73
CA ASN A 52 -0.13 -4.38 -21.91
C ASN A 52 -1.21 -4.23 -23.01
N ILE A 53 -2.50 -4.14 -22.64
CA ILE A 53 -3.59 -3.92 -23.61
C ILE A 53 -3.50 -2.54 -24.28
N LYS A 54 -2.93 -1.52 -23.61
CA LYS A 54 -2.71 -0.21 -24.23
C LYS A 54 -1.57 -0.27 -25.24
N GLU A 55 -0.47 -0.96 -24.91
CA GLU A 55 0.66 -1.13 -25.81
C GLU A 55 0.30 -1.96 -27.05
N GLU A 56 -0.51 -3.01 -26.91
CA GLU A 56 -1.02 -3.79 -28.07
C GLU A 56 -1.92 -2.97 -28.99
N LYS A 57 -2.73 -2.05 -28.44
CA LYS A 57 -3.57 -1.15 -29.24
C LYS A 57 -2.78 -0.06 -29.95
N ASP A 58 -1.70 0.43 -29.37
CA ASP A 58 -0.81 1.38 -30.05
C ASP A 58 0.00 0.67 -31.16
N ALA A 59 0.40 -0.59 -30.96
CA ALA A 59 1.08 -1.40 -31.98
C ALA A 59 0.19 -1.77 -33.17
N THR A 60 -1.10 -2.10 -32.94
CA THR A 60 -2.04 -2.40 -34.04
C THR A 60 -2.44 -1.16 -34.84
N VAL A 61 -2.31 0.05 -34.29
CA VAL A 61 -2.59 1.30 -35.02
C VAL A 61 -1.43 1.67 -35.96
N GLU A 62 -0.19 1.28 -35.65
CA GLU A 62 0.96 1.47 -36.54
C GLU A 62 1.00 0.45 -37.69
N GLU A 63 0.53 -0.79 -37.50
CA GLU A 63 0.46 -1.80 -38.58
C GLU A 63 -0.63 -1.50 -39.63
N ILE A 64 -1.73 -0.82 -39.25
CA ILE A 64 -2.82 -0.50 -40.19
C ILE A 64 -2.51 0.69 -41.11
N GLN A 65 -1.46 1.47 -40.86
CA GLN A 65 -1.08 2.63 -41.71
C GLN A 65 -0.03 2.32 -42.79
N MET A 66 0.36 1.05 -42.99
CA MET A 66 1.38 0.67 -43.98
C MET A 66 0.91 -0.26 -45.11
N GLU A 67 -0.40 -0.50 -45.27
CA GLU A 67 -0.92 -1.27 -46.41
C GLU A 67 -2.05 -0.51 -47.11
N GLU A 68 -1.69 0.46 -47.96
CA GLU A 68 -2.53 0.85 -49.11
C GLU A 68 -1.63 1.00 -50.35
N PHE A 69 -1.95 0.24 -51.41
CA PHE A 69 -1.30 0.08 -52.73
C PHE A 69 -0.07 -0.87 -52.77
N ASP A 70 -0.03 -1.99 -53.52
CA ASP A 70 -0.42 -2.19 -54.93
C ASP A 70 -0.95 -3.61 -55.28
N GLU A 71 -1.92 -3.61 -56.21
CA GLU A 71 -2.21 -4.49 -57.35
C GLU A 71 -1.89 -6.01 -57.38
N GLN A 72 -2.97 -6.79 -57.61
CA GLN A 72 -3.13 -7.90 -58.56
C GLN A 72 -1.97 -8.89 -58.84
N SER A 73 -2.18 -10.17 -58.47
CA SER A 73 -2.07 -11.27 -59.45
C SER A 73 -2.71 -12.56 -58.94
N ASP A 74 -3.59 -13.13 -59.76
CA ASP A 74 -4.24 -14.43 -59.60
C ASP A 74 -3.25 -15.58 -59.78
N TYR A 75 -3.15 -16.51 -58.82
CA TYR A 75 -2.79 -17.92 -59.12
C TYR A 75 -3.49 -18.87 -58.13
N GLU A 76 -4.44 -19.64 -58.65
CA GLU A 76 -4.93 -20.89 -58.07
C GLU A 76 -3.84 -21.97 -58.11
N TYR A 77 -3.63 -22.68 -57.01
CA TYR A 77 -3.24 -24.09 -57.07
C TYR A 77 -3.88 -24.85 -55.90
N ASN A 78 -4.80 -25.75 -56.26
CA ASN A 78 -5.34 -26.79 -55.39
C ASN A 78 -4.32 -27.93 -55.24
N THR A 79 -4.24 -28.53 -54.05
CA THR A 79 -4.07 -29.99 -53.91
C THR A 79 -4.58 -30.48 -52.54
N SER A 80 -5.80 -31.03 -52.58
CA SER A 80 -6.31 -32.25 -51.92
C SER A 80 -5.90 -32.62 -50.46
N ILE A 81 -6.88 -32.43 -49.56
CA ILE A 81 -7.64 -33.41 -48.75
C ILE A 81 -6.90 -34.33 -47.73
N VAL A 82 -6.95 -34.07 -46.40
CA VAL A 82 -7.86 -34.53 -45.27
C VAL A 82 -7.20 -35.69 -44.44
N PRO A 83 -7.61 -36.03 -43.18
CA PRO A 83 -7.33 -35.44 -41.84
C PRO A 83 -6.62 -36.44 -40.87
N ASP A 84 -6.30 -36.04 -39.63
CA ASP A 84 -6.67 -36.90 -38.48
C ASP A 84 -6.71 -36.15 -37.15
N GLU A 85 -7.77 -36.41 -36.39
CA GLU A 85 -8.00 -35.98 -35.02
C GLU A 85 -7.28 -36.94 -34.07
N HIS A 86 -6.63 -36.45 -33.00
CA HIS A 86 -6.58 -37.22 -31.76
C HIS A 86 -6.40 -36.33 -30.54
N ASP A 87 -7.52 -36.21 -29.85
CA ASP A 87 -7.71 -35.82 -28.45
C ASP A 87 -7.00 -36.82 -27.51
N THR A 88 -6.17 -36.33 -26.59
CA THR A 88 -5.80 -36.99 -25.31
C THR A 88 -5.17 -35.91 -24.41
N SER A 89 -5.80 -35.43 -23.33
CA SER A 89 -6.03 -36.12 -22.06
C SER A 89 -4.77 -36.76 -21.48
N TYR A 90 -4.05 -36.06 -20.59
CA TYR A 90 -3.76 -36.46 -19.20
C TYR A 90 -2.66 -35.60 -18.55
N ASN A 91 -2.93 -35.27 -17.29
CA ASN A 91 -2.08 -34.63 -16.30
C ASN A 91 -1.10 -35.65 -15.68
N PRO A 92 0.09 -35.25 -15.19
CA PRO A 92 0.59 -35.86 -13.95
C PRO A 92 1.17 -34.84 -12.96
N MET A 93 0.37 -34.64 -11.92
CA MET A 93 0.71 -34.51 -10.49
C MET A 93 2.07 -35.10 -10.08
N TYR A 94 2.92 -34.30 -9.41
CA TYR A 94 3.75 -34.77 -8.28
C TYR A 94 3.96 -33.69 -7.22
N ASP A 95 3.64 -34.10 -5.98
CA ASP A 95 4.12 -33.56 -4.70
C ASP A 95 5.65 -33.47 -4.64
N ASN A 96 6.17 -32.43 -3.99
CA ASN A 96 7.41 -32.57 -3.25
C ASN A 96 7.38 -31.72 -1.97
N THR A 97 7.03 -32.38 -0.87
CA THR A 97 7.32 -31.93 0.47
C THR A 97 8.79 -32.23 0.76
N ASN A 98 9.57 -31.23 1.14
CA ASN A 98 10.70 -31.42 2.05
C ASN A 98 11.03 -30.12 2.79
N GLN A 99 10.75 -30.15 4.09
CA GLN A 99 11.26 -29.26 5.11
C GLN A 99 12.79 -29.29 5.13
N THR A 100 13.43 -28.12 5.29
CA THR A 100 14.70 -28.02 6.05
C THR A 100 14.82 -26.65 6.70
N ASN A 101 14.80 -26.68 8.04
CA ASN A 101 15.57 -25.89 9.00
C ASN A 101 15.58 -24.35 8.93
N SER A 102 14.77 -23.80 9.83
CA SER A 102 15.14 -22.79 10.83
C SER A 102 16.54 -22.16 10.75
N HIS A 103 16.58 -20.87 10.43
CA HIS A 103 17.46 -19.94 11.12
C HIS A 103 16.60 -18.80 11.69
N ILE A 104 16.40 -18.84 13.01
CA ILE A 104 15.85 -17.73 13.77
C ILE A 104 16.90 -16.63 13.72
N ILE A 105 16.67 -15.61 12.90
CA ILE A 105 17.35 -14.32 13.04
C ILE A 105 16.48 -13.52 14.01
N GLU A 106 16.94 -13.39 15.25
CA GLU A 106 16.44 -12.42 16.21
C GLU A 106 16.54 -11.02 15.58
N SER A 107 15.44 -10.57 14.99
CA SER A 107 15.31 -9.17 14.59
C SER A 107 14.99 -8.37 15.85
N LYS A 108 15.95 -7.51 16.20
CA LYS A 108 15.80 -6.32 17.04
C LYS A 108 14.41 -5.70 16.86
N PRO A 109 13.75 -5.15 17.90
CA PRO A 109 12.42 -4.57 17.76
C PRO A 109 12.47 -3.46 16.70
N ALA A 110 11.93 -3.75 15.53
CA ALA A 110 11.77 -2.79 14.46
C ALA A 110 10.70 -1.80 14.91
N VAL A 111 11.14 -0.64 15.40
CA VAL A 111 10.32 0.55 15.50
C VAL A 111 9.77 0.76 14.09
N LYS A 112 8.47 0.53 13.90
CA LYS A 112 7.83 0.64 12.59
C LYS A 112 7.80 2.11 12.20
N GLU A 113 8.81 2.58 11.48
CA GLU A 113 8.73 3.85 10.78
C GLU A 113 7.44 3.84 9.94
N ARG A 114 6.56 4.81 10.19
CA ARG A 114 5.33 4.94 9.41
C ARG A 114 5.71 5.19 7.96
N SER A 115 5.25 4.38 7.03
CA SER A 115 5.44 4.69 5.61
C SER A 115 4.82 6.04 5.28
N LEU A 116 5.46 6.82 4.41
CA LEU A 116 4.93 8.11 3.92
C LEU A 116 3.46 8.01 3.50
N GLN A 117 3.08 6.91 2.85
CA GLN A 117 1.71 6.65 2.41
C GLN A 117 0.72 6.56 3.57
N SER A 118 1.09 5.89 4.67
CA SER A 118 0.25 5.78 5.86
C SER A 118 0.03 7.13 6.54
N ILE A 119 1.07 7.97 6.58
CA ILE A 119 1.00 9.34 7.13
C ILE A 119 0.07 10.18 6.27
N LEU A 120 0.22 10.14 4.94
CA LEU A 120 -0.62 10.88 4.01
C LEU A 120 -2.08 10.48 4.11
N ILE A 121 -2.40 9.18 4.16
CA ILE A 121 -3.77 8.69 4.31
C ILE A 121 -4.42 9.29 5.57
N TYR A 122 -3.74 9.21 6.71
CA TYR A 122 -4.26 9.75 7.95
C TYR A 122 -4.38 11.28 7.90
N ALA A 123 -3.34 11.97 7.45
CA ALA A 123 -3.32 13.43 7.32
C ALA A 123 -4.45 13.96 6.42
N SER A 124 -4.74 13.27 5.32
CA SER A 124 -5.83 13.61 4.41
C SER A 124 -7.22 13.52 5.07
N THR A 125 -7.39 12.73 6.13
CA THR A 125 -8.65 12.69 6.89
C THR A 125 -8.87 13.92 7.78
N LEU A 126 -7.81 14.65 8.12
CA LEU A 126 -7.85 15.82 9.01
C LEU A 126 -8.14 17.13 8.29
N LEU A 127 -8.10 17.11 6.96
CA LEU A 127 -8.15 18.30 6.10
C LEU A 127 -9.29 18.18 5.07
N PRO A 128 -9.78 19.31 4.53
CA PRO A 128 -10.76 19.29 3.45
C PRO A 128 -10.25 18.51 2.23
N LYS A 129 -11.15 17.80 1.55
CA LYS A 129 -10.83 16.96 0.37
C LYS A 129 -10.62 17.76 -0.93
N ASP A 130 -10.41 19.07 -0.84
CA ASP A 130 -10.19 19.89 -2.02
C ASP A 130 -8.80 19.60 -2.62
N GLN A 131 -8.74 19.57 -3.95
CA GLN A 131 -7.55 19.16 -4.70
C GLN A 131 -6.32 20.00 -4.32
N LYS A 132 -6.48 21.32 -4.12
CA LYS A 132 -5.38 22.23 -3.82
C LYS A 132 -4.81 21.97 -2.42
N THR A 133 -5.65 21.82 -1.40
CA THR A 133 -5.21 21.52 -0.03
C THR A 133 -4.54 20.14 0.03
N GLN A 134 -5.07 19.13 -0.66
CA GLN A 134 -4.48 17.79 -0.67
C GLN A 134 -3.11 17.77 -1.39
N GLN A 135 -2.95 18.52 -2.49
CA GLN A 135 -1.66 18.69 -3.14
C GLN A 135 -0.64 19.40 -2.25
N ASN A 136 -1.06 20.47 -1.55
CA ASN A 136 -0.20 21.20 -0.63
C ASN A 136 0.19 20.33 0.58
N LEU A 137 -0.77 19.57 1.12
CA LEU A 137 -0.54 18.61 2.18
C LEU A 137 0.52 17.58 1.76
N LYS A 138 0.36 16.98 0.57
CA LYS A 138 1.30 15.98 0.05
C LYS A 138 2.72 16.55 -0.01
N LYS A 139 2.89 17.76 -0.57
CA LYS A 139 4.20 18.43 -0.65
C LYS A 139 4.82 18.65 0.72
N ILE A 140 4.04 19.17 1.68
CA ILE A 140 4.53 19.49 3.03
C ILE A 140 4.92 18.22 3.78
N VAL A 141 4.08 17.19 3.75
CA VAL A 141 4.32 15.93 4.47
C VAL A 141 5.49 15.17 3.84
N SER A 142 5.59 15.11 2.50
CA SER A 142 6.77 14.52 1.83
C SER A 142 8.05 15.25 2.22
N LEU A 143 8.05 16.58 2.23
CA LEU A 143 9.22 17.36 2.64
C LEU A 143 9.63 17.06 4.09
N LEU A 144 8.68 16.99 5.02
CA LEU A 144 8.94 16.66 6.44
C LEU A 144 9.29 15.19 6.66
N TYR A 145 8.95 14.32 5.72
CA TYR A 145 9.36 12.91 5.75
C TYR A 145 10.82 12.75 5.35
N ASP A 146 11.23 13.49 4.32
CA ASP A 146 12.62 13.47 3.83
C ASP A 146 13.56 14.26 4.75
N GLN A 147 13.07 15.36 5.34
CA GLN A 147 13.82 16.25 6.21
C GLN A 147 13.33 16.13 7.65
N LYS A 148 14.20 15.67 8.56
CA LYS A 148 13.85 15.44 9.97
C LYS A 148 13.21 16.66 10.63
N GLU A 149 13.73 17.86 10.39
CA GLU A 149 13.22 19.10 10.98
C GLU A 149 13.30 20.25 9.99
N MET A 150 12.24 21.04 9.89
CA MET A 150 12.15 22.15 8.94
C MET A 150 11.47 23.39 9.53
N SER A 151 11.98 24.57 9.19
CA SER A 151 11.33 25.84 9.57
C SER A 151 10.14 26.17 8.66
N LEU A 152 9.18 26.94 9.18
CA LEU A 152 8.01 27.38 8.42
C LEU A 152 8.39 28.11 7.12
N ASN A 153 9.41 28.98 7.19
CA ASN A 153 9.86 29.77 6.04
C ASN A 153 10.46 28.86 4.95
N ASN A 154 11.22 27.85 5.34
CA ASN A 154 11.77 26.88 4.41
C ASN A 154 10.66 26.02 3.78
N ILE A 155 9.66 25.59 4.56
CA ILE A 155 8.51 24.83 4.05
C ILE A 155 7.74 25.66 3.00
N VAL A 156 7.45 26.93 3.31
CA VAL A 156 6.75 27.85 2.39
C VAL A 156 7.53 28.03 1.08
N THR A 157 8.84 28.20 1.18
CA THR A 157 9.72 28.47 0.03
C THR A 157 9.91 27.24 -0.85
N ILE A 158 10.18 26.07 -0.25
CA ILE A 158 10.46 24.82 -0.99
C ILE A 158 9.16 24.25 -1.58
N CYS A 159 8.08 24.16 -0.79
CA CYS A 159 6.82 23.61 -1.28
C CYS A 159 6.07 24.58 -2.21
N LYS A 160 6.49 25.86 -2.27
CA LYS A 160 5.79 26.95 -2.97
C LYS A 160 4.33 27.06 -2.52
N VAL A 161 4.09 26.97 -1.20
CA VAL A 161 2.76 27.04 -0.60
C VAL A 161 2.60 28.37 0.13
N PRO A 162 1.52 29.13 -0.07
CA PRO A 162 1.30 30.39 0.65
C PRO A 162 1.38 30.21 2.17
N LYS A 163 2.03 31.14 2.88
CA LYS A 163 2.28 31.04 4.33
C LYS A 163 1.04 30.73 5.14
N TYR A 164 -0.08 31.40 4.86
CA TYR A 164 -1.34 31.16 5.58
C TYR A 164 -1.88 29.72 5.39
N ARG A 165 -1.70 29.13 4.19
CA ARG A 165 -2.08 27.73 3.92
C ARG A 165 -1.16 26.74 4.61
N ALA A 166 0.15 27.01 4.60
CA ALA A 166 1.12 26.17 5.31
C ALA A 166 0.81 26.16 6.81
N VAL A 167 0.53 27.32 7.41
CA VAL A 167 0.16 27.45 8.82
C VAL A 167 -1.14 26.72 9.14
N ASP A 168 -2.17 26.86 8.31
CA ASP A 168 -3.45 26.16 8.51
C ASP A 168 -3.28 24.64 8.45
N ILE A 169 -2.60 24.12 7.42
CA ILE A 169 -2.31 22.69 7.28
C ILE A 169 -1.51 22.19 8.48
N LEU A 170 -0.35 22.78 8.76
CA LEU A 170 0.52 22.36 9.86
C LEU A 170 -0.18 22.48 11.22
N GLY A 171 -1.02 23.49 11.41
CA GLY A 171 -1.83 23.67 12.61
C GLY A 171 -2.80 22.51 12.82
N LYS A 172 -3.51 22.07 11.77
CA LYS A 172 -4.39 20.90 11.82
C LYS A 172 -3.62 19.61 12.11
N LEU A 173 -2.43 19.45 11.52
CA LEU A 173 -1.59 18.27 11.74
C LEU A 173 -1.00 18.21 13.16
N SER A 174 -0.67 19.36 13.75
CA SER A 174 -0.17 19.44 15.13
C SER A 174 -1.27 19.38 16.20
N GLY A 175 -2.46 19.88 15.88
CA GLY A 175 -3.59 19.98 16.82
C GLY A 175 -4.54 18.77 16.80
N ALA A 176 -4.25 17.74 16.00
CA ALA A 176 -5.07 16.54 15.93
C ALA A 176 -4.98 15.72 17.22
N LYS A 177 -6.03 14.93 17.51
CA LYS A 177 -6.05 13.99 18.66
C LYS A 177 -4.84 13.05 18.67
N ARG A 178 -4.35 12.69 17.48
CA ARG A 178 -3.07 12.02 17.27
C ARG A 178 -2.20 12.93 16.39
N PRO A 179 -1.30 13.73 16.98
CA PRO A 179 -0.47 14.66 16.22
C PRO A 179 0.39 13.92 15.20
N ILE A 180 0.50 14.49 14.00
CA ILE A 180 1.40 13.99 12.97
C ILE A 180 2.72 14.78 13.00
N VAL A 181 2.63 16.06 13.38
CA VAL A 181 3.73 17.00 13.35
C VAL A 181 3.86 17.66 14.72
N SER A 182 5.08 17.68 15.25
CA SER A 182 5.45 18.46 16.42
C SER A 182 5.82 19.88 16.01
N LYS A 183 5.49 20.86 16.86
CA LYS A 183 5.78 22.27 16.63
C LYS A 183 6.69 22.79 17.74
N ARG A 184 7.87 23.28 17.39
CA ARG A 184 8.81 23.94 18.31
C ARG A 184 9.00 25.40 17.89
N TYR A 185 9.23 26.28 18.86
CA TYR A 185 9.63 27.66 18.60
C TYR A 185 11.06 27.88 19.09
N ASP A 186 11.94 28.29 18.16
CA ASP A 186 13.29 28.74 18.46
C ASP A 186 13.66 29.85 17.46
N LYS A 187 13.33 31.11 17.81
CA LYS A 187 13.42 32.32 16.95
C LYS A 187 12.50 32.28 15.70
N GLU A 188 12.17 31.11 15.20
CA GLU A 188 11.13 30.80 14.24
C GLU A 188 10.42 29.48 14.58
N PHE A 189 9.34 29.18 13.86
CA PHE A 189 8.61 27.92 14.05
C PHE A 189 9.24 26.79 13.26
N PHE A 190 9.60 25.71 13.96
CA PHE A 190 10.09 24.46 13.40
C PHE A 190 9.05 23.36 13.54
N TYR A 191 9.05 22.48 12.54
CA TYR A 191 8.13 21.36 12.42
C TYR A 191 8.91 20.06 12.19
N THR A 192 8.50 19.02 12.89
CA THR A 192 9.16 17.70 12.94
C THR A 192 8.07 16.62 12.86
N LEU A 193 8.28 15.52 12.13
CA LEU A 193 7.33 14.40 12.20
C LEU A 193 7.41 13.73 13.57
N VAL A 194 6.26 13.33 14.11
CA VAL A 194 6.18 12.58 15.37
C VAL A 194 6.40 11.11 15.08
N GLU A 195 7.43 10.53 15.69
CA GLU A 195 7.64 9.09 15.76
C GLU A 195 6.64 8.49 16.77
N ASP A 196 5.96 7.40 16.43
CA ASP A 196 5.12 6.70 17.41
C ASP A 196 6.02 5.90 18.35
N GLU A 197 5.90 6.14 19.67
CA GLU A 197 6.40 5.27 20.74
C GLU A 197 5.53 4.01 20.90
#